data_AF-A0A496XD35-F1
#
_entry.id   AF-A0A496XD35-F1
#
_cell.length_a   1.000
_cell.length_b   1.000
_cell.length_c   1.000
_cell.angle_alpha   90.00
_cell.angle_beta   90.00
_cell.angle_gamma   90.00
#
_symmetry.space_group_name_H-M   'P 1'
#
loop_
_entity.id
_entity.type
_entity.pdbx_description
1 polymer ?
#
loop_
_entity_poly.entity_id
_entity_poly.type
_entity_poly.pdbx_seq_one_letter_code
_entity_poly.pdbx_strand_id
1 'polypeptide(L)'
;MLFQMIIKLKVFSKALVVLGCCLGVGFAAESSLAESSKSLDDVRERLETPFMKGLLTATYQNFIQRIQPDGYLRESLTGAYGGMFPRTSGSMGQLLIETGELDKLESALSCILNSMLENDMERIPHIIGPRKSRSIPIPEKDNPGCSNWNGVFSTLVGDFGAVQGFVGRAKPLMALEVYVGVLNPGDTLVAEIYDSKRVRQAVATRIFDLEVQNNWERLKFSSPVKLIAGEEYQVMLRAKRGAPEVPGYPSTHEPIVFGGAIPKDMDMLEAGRIEDGKYISTNKSLAMVFDYGDLKHTVEPSRYRLICGLDEIDGQLQVITTWAMLAVHRGETDFENKTYPIMAQLMDRSTTGPYLRLGEESRWRSQVGLVCNVALEHSRDAQLWHTYDILTQSFACSALGNMIAIARRRQDTESADRWAWYLKSIEKNVMRYMTRDFEGKKIFYEMLLPTGREPKPFDGMGWLNLAPLAAGWKGVDQDVFKNTIDTWHRVAAIDWDGPGMTSSDWLPEGQIDIYFGKSIPNQVIGKALGWDLVYCFRAHEYDRVCDMLDFLGKNSSTGLFAESFFYNPQSKIWSEADPGNGEQVAWWWCAMVNIRGEVGLTPLP
;
A
#
# COMPACT_ATOMS: atom_id res chain seq x y z
N MET A 1 4.92 39.40 36.63
CA MET A 1 5.25 38.25 35.76
C MET A 1 4.51 36.95 36.13
N LEU A 2 4.21 36.65 37.40
CA LEU A 2 3.42 35.44 37.74
C LEU A 2 1.92 35.53 37.39
N PHE A 3 1.35 36.73 37.35
CA PHE A 3 -0.09 36.94 37.09
C PHE A 3 -0.48 36.88 35.60
N GLN A 4 0.45 37.10 34.67
CA GLN A 4 0.22 36.91 33.23
C GLN A 4 0.31 35.44 32.79
N MET A 5 0.96 34.58 33.58
CA MET A 5 1.04 33.13 33.31
C MET A 5 -0.27 32.42 33.68
N ILE A 6 -0.97 32.89 34.72
CA ILE A 6 -2.27 32.35 35.15
C ILE A 6 -3.40 32.73 34.17
N ILE A 7 -3.26 33.84 33.44
CA ILE A 7 -4.23 34.24 32.41
C ILE A 7 -4.02 33.46 31.10
N LYS A 8 -2.78 33.05 30.76
CA LYS A 8 -2.55 32.13 29.61
C LYS A 8 -3.05 30.70 29.89
N LEU A 9 -3.00 30.23 31.12
CA LEU A 9 -3.57 28.92 31.51
C LEU A 9 -5.11 28.90 31.54
N LYS A 10 -5.77 30.05 31.77
CA LYS A 10 -7.24 30.15 31.68
C LYS A 10 -7.79 30.30 30.26
N VAL A 11 -6.95 30.65 29.28
CA VAL A 11 -7.34 30.62 27.85
C VAL A 11 -7.18 29.22 27.25
N PHE A 12 -6.27 28.38 27.77
CA PHE A 12 -6.16 26.97 27.38
C PHE A 12 -7.28 26.06 27.93
N SER A 13 -7.92 26.44 29.05
CA SER A 13 -9.03 25.69 29.64
C SER A 13 -10.38 25.86 28.92
N LYS A 14 -10.50 26.79 27.97
CA LYS A 14 -11.73 26.99 27.16
C LYS A 14 -11.67 26.38 25.76
N ALA A 15 -10.54 25.79 25.36
CA ALA A 15 -10.46 24.96 24.15
C ALA A 15 -10.93 23.50 24.40
N LEU A 16 -11.22 23.14 25.65
CA LEU A 16 -11.64 21.79 26.06
C LEU A 16 -13.14 21.48 25.86
N VAL A 17 -13.88 22.29 25.07
CA VAL A 17 -15.35 22.14 24.89
C VAL A 17 -15.80 22.17 23.41
N VAL A 18 -14.90 22.02 22.43
CA VAL A 18 -15.32 21.95 20.99
C VAL A 18 -14.75 20.74 20.21
N LEU A 19 -13.96 19.85 20.81
CA LEU A 19 -13.56 18.58 20.17
C LEU A 19 -14.35 17.36 20.70
N GLY A 20 -15.66 17.54 20.87
CA GLY A 20 -16.63 16.45 21.07
C GLY A 20 -17.53 16.23 19.85
N CYS A 21 -16.99 16.38 18.63
CA CYS A 21 -17.74 16.25 17.38
C CYS A 21 -17.18 15.22 16.39
N CYS A 22 -16.23 14.39 16.82
CA CYS A 22 -15.92 13.15 16.13
C CYS A 22 -16.44 11.99 16.99
N LEU A 23 -17.20 11.07 16.36
CA LEU A 23 -17.62 9.76 16.90
C LEU A 23 -18.89 9.74 17.78
N GLY A 24 -19.99 10.31 17.27
CA GLY A 24 -21.32 9.99 17.77
C GLY A 24 -21.94 8.81 17.01
N VAL A 25 -21.43 7.59 17.25
CA VAL A 25 -22.18 6.36 16.92
C VAL A 25 -22.66 5.78 18.24
N GLY A 26 -23.77 6.31 18.74
CA GLY A 26 -24.44 5.74 19.91
C GLY A 26 -25.35 4.60 19.45
N PHE A 27 -25.00 3.36 19.79
CA PHE A 27 -25.90 2.23 19.64
C PHE A 27 -26.92 2.27 20.77
N ALA A 28 -28.21 2.35 20.43
CA ALA A 28 -29.27 2.18 21.41
C ALA A 28 -29.32 0.70 21.82
N ALA A 29 -29.01 0.42 23.09
CA ALA A 29 -29.02 -0.93 23.63
C ALA A 29 -30.46 -1.37 23.95
N GLU A 30 -31.09 -2.11 23.03
CA GLU A 30 -32.21 -3.00 23.37
C GLU A 30 -32.09 -4.32 22.59
N SER A 31 -31.37 -5.30 23.16
CA SER A 31 -31.77 -6.71 23.17
C SER A 31 -30.84 -7.51 24.10
N SER A 32 -31.39 -8.59 24.68
CA SER A 32 -30.80 -9.41 25.75
C SER A 32 -29.54 -10.20 25.33
N LEU A 33 -28.42 -9.52 25.17
CA LEU A 33 -27.10 -10.15 25.15
C LEU A 33 -26.67 -10.47 26.59
N ALA A 34 -25.93 -11.57 26.76
CA ALA A 34 -25.27 -11.85 28.03
C ALA A 34 -24.37 -10.65 28.37
N GLU A 35 -24.53 -10.07 29.56
CA GLU A 35 -23.65 -9.00 30.03
C GLU A 35 -22.20 -9.48 29.97
N SER A 36 -21.31 -8.64 29.42
CA SER A 36 -19.87 -8.93 29.35
C SER A 36 -19.38 -9.30 30.76
N SER A 37 -18.65 -10.41 30.88
CA SER A 37 -18.06 -10.83 32.15
C SER A 37 -16.88 -9.93 32.59
N LYS A 38 -16.29 -9.21 31.63
CA LYS A 38 -15.24 -8.21 31.78
C LYS A 38 -15.81 -6.80 31.87
N SER A 39 -15.04 -5.95 32.53
CA SER A 39 -15.35 -4.55 32.77
C SER A 39 -14.44 -3.62 31.98
N LEU A 40 -14.75 -2.32 32.01
CA LEU A 40 -13.87 -1.28 31.50
C LEU A 40 -12.49 -1.29 32.20
N ASP A 41 -12.45 -1.65 33.49
CA ASP A 41 -11.21 -1.73 34.26
C ASP A 41 -10.32 -2.91 33.80
N ASP A 42 -10.92 -4.03 33.38
CA ASP A 42 -10.18 -5.16 32.79
C ASP A 42 -9.48 -4.78 31.48
N VAL A 43 -10.14 -3.93 30.67
CA VAL A 43 -9.54 -3.38 29.44
C VAL A 43 -8.41 -2.43 29.80
N ARG A 44 -8.65 -1.52 30.73
CA ARG A 44 -7.65 -0.56 31.22
C ARG A 44 -6.39 -1.25 31.75
N GLU A 45 -6.54 -2.32 32.51
CA GLU A 45 -5.42 -3.10 33.06
C GLU A 45 -4.53 -3.68 31.95
N ARG A 46 -5.13 -4.29 30.91
CA ARG A 46 -4.41 -4.85 29.75
C ARG A 46 -3.65 -3.78 28.96
N LEU A 47 -4.30 -2.64 28.74
CA LEU A 47 -3.70 -1.50 28.05
C LEU A 47 -2.50 -0.90 28.80
N GLU A 48 -2.46 -1.04 30.13
CA GLU A 48 -1.38 -0.52 30.97
C GLU A 48 -0.26 -1.53 31.27
N THR A 49 -0.33 -2.73 30.70
CA THR A 49 0.78 -3.69 30.80
C THR A 49 2.05 -3.13 30.16
N PRO A 50 3.26 -3.45 30.69
CA PRO A 50 4.52 -3.02 30.08
C PRO A 50 4.66 -3.45 28.62
N PHE A 51 4.16 -4.64 28.29
CA PHE A 51 4.12 -5.15 26.93
C PHE A 51 3.32 -4.24 26.00
N MET A 52 2.05 -3.95 26.35
CA MET A 52 1.16 -3.19 25.46
C MET A 52 1.64 -1.75 25.26
N LYS A 53 2.14 -1.11 26.33
CA LYS A 53 2.76 0.22 26.25
C LYS A 53 4.01 0.20 25.38
N GLY A 54 4.88 -0.79 25.57
CA GLY A 54 6.09 -0.96 24.76
C GLY A 54 5.78 -1.15 23.28
N LEU A 55 4.82 -2.01 22.96
CA LEU A 55 4.37 -2.28 21.60
C LEU A 55 3.83 -1.02 20.91
N LEU A 56 2.94 -0.27 21.59
CA LEU A 56 2.36 0.96 21.06
C LEU A 56 3.42 2.04 20.84
N THR A 57 4.29 2.29 21.82
CA THR A 57 5.33 3.33 21.74
C THR A 57 6.37 3.01 20.67
N ALA A 58 6.88 1.77 20.63
CA ALA A 58 7.85 1.35 19.62
C ALA A 58 7.26 1.46 18.21
N THR A 59 6.01 1.04 18.03
CA THR A 59 5.32 1.12 16.73
C THR A 59 5.10 2.57 16.29
N TYR A 60 4.62 3.44 17.19
CA TYR A 60 4.45 4.87 16.90
C TYR A 60 5.77 5.53 16.49
N GLN A 61 6.82 5.35 17.30
CA GLN A 61 8.13 5.94 17.04
C GLN A 61 8.69 5.46 15.70
N ASN A 62 8.58 4.16 15.42
CA ASN A 62 9.00 3.60 14.14
C ASN A 62 8.26 4.26 12.97
N PHE A 63 6.93 4.36 13.04
CA PHE A 63 6.12 4.93 11.96
C PHE A 63 6.46 6.40 11.69
N ILE A 64 6.50 7.25 12.73
CA ILE A 64 6.77 8.69 12.58
C ILE A 64 8.17 8.98 12.06
N GLN A 65 9.16 8.19 12.47
CA GLN A 65 10.56 8.33 12.02
C GLN A 65 10.76 7.87 10.57
N ARG A 66 9.87 7.03 10.03
CA ARG A 66 9.94 6.53 8.65
C ARG A 66 9.38 7.49 7.61
N ILE A 67 8.49 8.40 8.00
CA ILE A 67 7.98 9.44 7.11
C ILE A 67 9.15 10.38 6.81
N GLN A 68 9.63 10.33 5.57
CA GLN A 68 10.74 11.16 5.11
C GLN A 68 10.33 12.64 5.02
N PRO A 69 11.29 13.57 4.96
CA PRO A 69 10.99 15.01 4.86
C PRO A 69 10.11 15.38 3.66
N ASP A 70 10.22 14.64 2.56
CA ASP A 70 9.41 14.82 1.36
C ASP A 70 8.02 14.15 1.45
N GLY A 71 7.72 13.49 2.56
CA GLY A 71 6.46 12.78 2.81
C GLY A 71 6.45 11.31 2.40
N TYR A 72 7.53 10.80 1.79
CA TYR A 72 7.59 9.40 1.42
C TYR A 72 7.64 8.49 2.66
N LEU A 73 6.74 7.51 2.71
CA LEU A 73 6.72 6.46 3.72
C LEU A 73 7.12 5.13 3.09
N ARG A 74 8.25 4.55 3.50
CA ARG A 74 8.54 3.14 3.16
C ARG A 74 7.50 2.27 3.86
N GLU A 75 6.74 1.43 3.15
CA GLU A 75 5.62 0.67 3.70
C GLU A 75 6.04 -0.55 4.54
N SER A 76 7.02 -1.32 4.07
CA SER A 76 7.49 -2.53 4.75
C SER A 76 8.92 -2.39 5.25
N LEU A 77 9.16 -2.89 6.46
CA LEU A 77 10.49 -3.04 7.04
C LEU A 77 11.17 -4.34 6.62
N THR A 78 10.39 -5.38 6.35
CA THR A 78 10.88 -6.71 5.96
C THR A 78 11.20 -6.81 4.47
N GLY A 79 10.72 -5.85 3.67
CA GLY A 79 10.84 -5.86 2.21
C GLY A 79 9.69 -6.57 1.51
N ALA A 80 8.64 -6.97 2.23
CA ALA A 80 7.41 -7.50 1.65
C ALA A 80 6.79 -6.53 0.62
N TYR A 81 6.91 -5.22 0.89
CA TYR A 81 6.38 -4.15 0.03
C TYR A 81 7.48 -3.17 -0.38
N GLY A 82 7.57 -2.89 -1.69
CA GLY A 82 8.66 -2.13 -2.31
C GLY A 82 8.55 -0.61 -2.25
N GLY A 83 7.37 -0.06 -1.92
CA GLY A 83 7.14 1.38 -1.90
C GLY A 83 5.99 1.81 -1.00
N MET A 84 5.69 3.11 -0.99
CA MET A 84 4.58 3.73 -0.26
C MET A 84 3.25 3.38 -0.90
N PHE A 85 2.27 2.97 -0.10
CA PHE A 85 0.88 2.78 -0.53
C PHE A 85 0.08 4.04 -0.20
N PRO A 86 -0.49 4.76 -1.18
CA PRO A 86 -1.33 5.93 -0.89
C PRO A 86 -2.56 5.60 -0.06
N ARG A 87 -3.05 4.35 -0.11
CA ARG A 87 -4.13 3.86 0.75
C ARG A 87 -3.80 4.02 2.24
N THR A 88 -2.53 3.88 2.65
CA THR A 88 -2.06 4.13 4.03
C THR A 88 -2.40 5.52 4.54
N SER A 89 -2.66 6.49 3.64
CA SER A 89 -3.13 7.83 4.03
C SER A 89 -4.38 7.80 4.90
N GLY A 90 -5.33 6.87 4.68
CA GLY A 90 -6.59 6.82 5.44
C GLY A 90 -6.40 6.73 6.95
N SER A 91 -5.55 5.79 7.40
CA SER A 91 -5.18 5.64 8.81
C SER A 91 -4.13 6.65 9.26
N MET A 92 -3.12 6.89 8.42
CA MET A 92 -2.08 7.88 8.72
C MET A 92 -2.66 9.28 8.97
N GLY A 93 -3.72 9.65 8.25
CA GLY A 93 -4.44 10.89 8.42
C GLY A 93 -5.03 11.04 9.81
N GLN A 94 -5.77 10.04 10.28
CA GLN A 94 -6.34 10.01 11.63
C GLN A 94 -5.23 10.08 12.67
N LEU A 95 -4.19 9.27 12.51
CA LEU A 95 -3.02 9.21 13.40
C LEU A 95 -2.33 10.57 13.54
N LEU A 96 -1.92 11.17 12.42
CA LEU A 96 -1.13 12.41 12.44
C LEU A 96 -1.97 13.63 12.84
N ILE A 97 -3.28 13.61 12.63
CA ILE A 97 -4.18 14.64 13.15
C ILE A 97 -4.27 14.55 14.68
N GLU A 98 -4.47 13.34 15.22
CA GLU A 98 -4.61 13.13 16.67
C GLU A 98 -3.32 13.46 17.43
N THR A 99 -2.15 13.20 16.85
CA THR A 99 -0.86 13.56 17.47
C THR A 99 -0.38 14.97 17.16
N GLY A 100 -1.11 15.74 16.34
CA GLY A 100 -0.73 17.09 15.95
C GLY A 100 0.44 17.17 14.96
N GLU A 101 0.82 16.06 14.33
CA GLU A 101 1.89 15.94 13.33
C GLU A 101 1.43 16.40 11.93
N LEU A 102 0.73 17.54 11.88
CA LEU A 102 0.01 18.01 10.71
C LEU A 102 0.93 18.31 9.51
N ASP A 103 2.15 18.78 9.77
CA ASP A 103 3.13 19.08 8.71
C ASP A 103 3.63 17.81 8.02
N LYS A 104 3.81 16.71 8.78
CA LYS A 104 4.14 15.40 8.20
C LYS A 104 3.00 14.88 7.33
N LEU A 105 1.74 15.11 7.76
CA LEU A 105 0.58 14.72 6.98
C LEU A 105 0.49 15.52 5.67
N GLU A 106 0.72 16.83 5.72
CA GLU A 106 0.80 17.66 4.52
C GLU A 106 1.92 17.20 3.57
N SER A 107 3.11 16.91 4.09
CA SER A 107 4.21 16.36 3.29
C SER A 107 3.82 15.04 2.64
N ALA A 108 3.19 14.12 3.38
CA ALA A 108 2.77 12.83 2.84
C ALA A 108 1.70 12.97 1.74
N LEU A 109 0.71 13.84 1.93
CA LEU A 109 -0.26 14.17 0.88
C LEU A 109 0.41 14.84 -0.33
N SER A 110 1.39 15.72 -0.09
CA SER A 110 2.17 16.35 -1.15
C SER A 110 2.99 15.33 -1.95
N CYS A 111 3.61 14.35 -1.29
CA CYS A 111 4.29 13.23 -1.93
C CYS A 111 3.34 12.51 -2.91
N ILE A 112 2.15 12.13 -2.42
CA ILE A 112 1.13 11.44 -3.21
C ILE A 112 0.70 12.28 -4.42
N LEU A 113 0.32 13.54 -4.19
CA LEU A 113 -0.15 14.43 -5.27
C LEU A 113 0.94 14.75 -6.29
N ASN A 114 2.17 15.04 -5.84
CA ASN A 114 3.28 15.29 -6.74
C ASN A 114 3.64 14.04 -7.55
N SER A 115 3.53 12.84 -6.97
CA SER A 115 3.76 11.60 -7.73
C SER A 115 2.75 11.42 -8.87
N MET A 116 1.49 11.77 -8.64
CA MET A 116 0.44 11.77 -9.65
C MET A 116 0.75 12.80 -10.76
N LEU A 117 1.02 14.05 -10.37
CA LEU A 117 1.25 15.15 -11.32
C LEU A 117 2.53 14.99 -12.15
N GLU A 118 3.63 14.56 -11.54
CA GLU A 118 4.93 14.39 -12.22
C GLU A 118 4.95 13.22 -13.21
N ASN A 119 3.98 12.32 -13.10
CA ASN A 119 3.79 11.17 -13.97
C ASN A 119 2.54 11.30 -14.85
N ASP A 120 1.99 12.52 -14.99
CA ASP A 120 0.85 12.84 -15.85
C ASP A 120 -0.37 11.91 -15.62
N MET A 121 -0.62 11.55 -14.36
CA MET A 121 -1.75 10.70 -13.99
C MET A 121 -2.98 11.53 -13.64
N GLU A 122 -4.15 11.03 -14.04
CA GLU A 122 -5.47 11.60 -13.67
C GLU A 122 -6.08 10.94 -12.42
N ARG A 123 -5.34 10.06 -11.74
CA ARG A 123 -5.77 9.29 -10.57
C ARG A 123 -4.58 9.03 -9.66
N ILE A 124 -4.86 8.72 -8.40
CA ILE A 124 -3.82 8.36 -7.43
C ILE A 124 -3.15 7.03 -7.86
N PRO A 125 -1.81 6.95 -7.90
CA PRO A 125 -1.11 5.69 -8.17
C PRO A 125 -1.30 4.68 -7.05
N HIS A 126 -1.21 3.39 -7.35
CA HIS A 126 -1.30 2.33 -6.35
C HIS A 126 -0.03 2.25 -5.46
N ILE A 127 1.17 2.27 -6.05
CA ILE A 127 2.43 2.19 -5.28
C ILE A 127 3.44 3.22 -5.77
N ILE A 128 3.90 4.07 -4.85
CA ILE A 128 4.88 5.12 -5.08
C ILE A 128 6.25 4.64 -4.59
N GLY A 129 7.28 4.81 -5.39
CA GLY A 129 8.68 4.60 -5.01
C GLY A 129 9.36 5.90 -4.57
N PRO A 130 10.55 5.82 -3.97
CA PRO A 130 11.25 7.01 -3.50
C PRO A 130 11.58 7.94 -4.67
N ARG A 131 11.56 9.25 -4.40
CA ARG A 131 12.03 10.24 -5.36
C ARG A 131 13.52 10.02 -5.66
N LYS A 132 13.86 9.81 -6.93
CA LYS A 132 15.24 9.60 -7.38
C LYS A 132 15.53 10.45 -8.60
N SER A 133 16.69 11.11 -8.59
CA SER A 133 17.30 11.65 -9.80
C SER A 133 17.87 10.50 -10.62
N ARG A 134 17.59 10.47 -11.92
CA ARG A 134 18.17 9.48 -12.81
C ARG A 134 19.43 10.03 -13.44
N SER A 135 20.53 9.31 -13.27
CA SER A 135 21.78 9.58 -13.98
C SER A 135 21.85 8.65 -15.19
N ILE A 136 21.82 9.21 -16.39
CA ILE A 136 21.88 8.43 -17.63
C ILE A 136 23.29 8.60 -18.20
N PRO A 137 24.07 7.50 -18.36
CA PRO A 137 25.38 7.56 -18.98
C PRO A 137 25.26 7.92 -20.46
N ILE A 138 26.15 8.80 -20.90
CA ILE A 138 26.24 9.23 -22.29
C ILE A 138 27.41 8.47 -22.93
N PRO A 139 27.16 7.47 -23.79
CA PRO A 139 28.25 6.81 -24.50
C PRO A 139 28.95 7.82 -25.42
N GLU A 140 30.27 7.91 -25.31
CA GLU A 140 31.07 8.65 -26.29
C GLU A 140 30.95 8.01 -27.68
N LYS A 141 31.28 8.77 -28.74
CA LYS A 141 31.16 8.33 -30.14
C LYS A 141 31.77 6.94 -30.39
N ASP A 142 32.93 6.66 -29.81
CA ASP A 142 33.63 5.40 -30.06
C ASP A 142 33.35 4.34 -28.96
N ASN A 143 32.48 4.65 -27.98
CA ASN A 143 32.26 3.82 -26.79
C ASN A 143 31.51 2.57 -27.25
N PRO A 144 31.97 1.35 -26.91
CA PRO A 144 31.29 0.13 -27.35
C PRO A 144 29.97 -0.14 -26.59
N GLY A 145 29.36 0.91 -26.05
CA GLY A 145 28.20 0.87 -25.20
C GLY A 145 27.03 1.65 -25.76
N CYS A 146 25.82 1.19 -25.42
CA CYS A 146 24.56 1.72 -25.92
C CYS A 146 23.69 2.18 -24.75
N SER A 147 23.08 3.35 -24.88
CA SER A 147 22.08 3.84 -23.94
C SER A 147 20.65 3.56 -24.40
N ASN A 148 20.43 2.57 -25.28
CA ASN A 148 19.09 2.22 -25.78
C ASN A 148 18.49 1.08 -24.96
N TRP A 149 17.48 1.38 -24.14
CA TRP A 149 16.76 0.43 -23.27
C TRP A 149 15.30 0.22 -23.72
N ASN A 150 15.00 0.35 -25.01
CA ASN A 150 13.61 0.31 -25.52
C ASN A 150 12.92 -1.07 -25.45
N GLY A 151 13.58 -2.10 -24.91
CA GLY A 151 12.95 -3.41 -24.70
C GLY A 151 13.70 -4.31 -23.72
N VAL A 152 12.97 -5.23 -23.10
CA VAL A 152 13.57 -6.31 -22.30
C VAL A 152 14.44 -7.18 -23.20
N PHE A 153 15.67 -7.44 -22.77
CA PHE A 153 16.64 -8.20 -23.55
C PHE A 153 16.74 -9.66 -23.09
N SER A 154 17.04 -9.88 -21.81
CA SER A 154 17.22 -11.22 -21.24
C SER A 154 17.00 -11.23 -19.73
N THR A 155 16.58 -12.38 -19.20
CA THR A 155 16.71 -12.71 -17.78
C THR A 155 18.16 -13.11 -17.48
N LEU A 156 18.60 -12.95 -16.22
CA LEU A 156 20.00 -13.11 -15.81
C LEU A 156 20.24 -14.26 -14.81
N VAL A 157 19.19 -14.99 -14.42
CA VAL A 157 19.26 -16.06 -13.40
C VAL A 157 19.17 -17.44 -14.02
N GLY A 158 19.63 -18.47 -13.29
CA GLY A 158 19.63 -19.86 -13.76
C GLY A 158 20.58 -20.05 -14.95
N ASP A 159 20.08 -20.70 -16.00
CA ASP A 159 20.81 -20.90 -17.25
C ASP A 159 20.75 -19.68 -18.19
N PHE A 160 20.08 -18.60 -17.76
CA PHE A 160 19.92 -17.37 -18.54
C PHE A 160 20.99 -16.32 -18.25
N GLY A 161 21.37 -15.56 -19.27
CA GLY A 161 22.36 -14.49 -19.15
C GLY A 161 22.46 -13.64 -20.40
N ALA A 162 23.21 -12.54 -20.32
CA ALA A 162 23.42 -11.63 -21.44
C ALA A 162 24.90 -11.53 -21.78
N VAL A 163 25.21 -11.47 -23.08
CA VAL A 163 26.59 -11.36 -23.60
C VAL A 163 26.63 -10.26 -24.65
N GLN A 164 27.67 -9.42 -24.60
CA GLN A 164 27.91 -8.38 -25.59
C GLN A 164 29.37 -8.45 -26.03
N GLY A 165 29.61 -8.62 -27.33
CA GLY A 165 30.96 -8.49 -27.88
C GLY A 165 31.35 -7.02 -27.98
N PHE A 166 32.63 -6.71 -27.82
CA PHE A 166 33.15 -5.36 -28.01
C PHE A 166 34.63 -5.37 -28.42
N VAL A 167 35.09 -4.25 -28.97
CA VAL A 167 36.50 -4.04 -29.32
C VAL A 167 37.21 -3.29 -28.19
N GLY A 168 38.36 -3.81 -27.77
CA GLY A 168 39.18 -3.25 -26.71
C GLY A 168 39.77 -1.89 -27.09
N ARG A 169 40.03 -1.06 -26.09
CA ARG A 169 40.67 0.25 -26.22
C ARG A 169 41.96 0.34 -25.43
N ALA A 170 42.84 1.25 -25.83
CA ALA A 170 44.11 1.50 -25.13
C ALA A 170 43.92 2.11 -23.73
N LYS A 171 42.77 2.77 -23.47
CA LYS A 171 42.44 3.28 -22.13
C LYS A 171 42.00 2.13 -21.23
N PRO A 172 42.40 2.13 -19.94
CA PRO A 172 41.97 1.10 -19.01
C PRO A 172 40.47 1.24 -18.70
N LEU A 173 39.76 0.11 -18.69
CA LEU A 173 38.34 0.06 -18.34
C LEU A 173 38.18 0.03 -16.82
N MET A 174 37.42 0.97 -16.29
CA MET A 174 37.26 1.21 -14.85
C MET A 174 35.96 0.63 -14.32
N ALA A 175 34.88 0.74 -15.08
CA ALA A 175 33.55 0.28 -14.70
C ALA A 175 32.67 0.03 -15.92
N LEU A 176 31.53 -0.62 -15.66
CA LEU A 176 30.41 -0.72 -16.58
C LEU A 176 29.19 -0.09 -15.92
N GLU A 177 28.36 0.61 -16.68
CA GLU A 177 27.01 0.97 -16.25
C GLU A 177 26.03 0.18 -17.10
N VAL A 178 25.10 -0.53 -16.47
CA VAL A 178 24.13 -1.42 -17.14
C VAL A 178 22.73 -0.99 -16.73
N TYR A 179 21.81 -0.88 -17.69
CA TYR A 179 20.42 -0.63 -17.40
C TYR A 179 19.69 -1.94 -17.06
N VAL A 180 19.26 -2.04 -15.81
CA VAL A 180 18.59 -3.23 -15.25
C VAL A 180 17.13 -2.96 -15.00
N GLY A 181 16.30 -3.97 -15.18
CA GLY A 181 14.85 -3.85 -15.04
C GLY A 181 14.31 -4.09 -13.67
N VAL A 182 14.74 -5.17 -13.01
CA VAL A 182 14.38 -5.50 -11.63
C VAL A 182 15.60 -6.19 -11.00
N LEU A 183 15.98 -5.79 -9.81
CA LEU A 183 16.88 -6.51 -8.90
C LEU A 183 16.34 -6.33 -7.48
N ASN A 184 16.24 -7.41 -6.73
CA ASN A 184 15.70 -7.40 -5.37
C ASN A 184 16.80 -7.14 -4.34
N PRO A 185 16.46 -6.71 -3.11
CA PRO A 185 17.39 -6.71 -2.00
C PRO A 185 18.05 -8.10 -1.83
N GLY A 186 19.37 -8.11 -1.67
CA GLY A 186 20.21 -9.29 -1.61
C GLY A 186 20.69 -9.82 -2.96
N ASP A 187 20.03 -9.48 -4.08
CA ASP A 187 20.48 -9.92 -5.40
C ASP A 187 21.91 -9.43 -5.68
N THR A 188 22.63 -10.21 -6.47
CA THR A 188 24.00 -9.90 -6.88
C THR A 188 24.11 -9.89 -8.39
N LEU A 189 24.48 -8.75 -8.98
CA LEU A 189 24.81 -8.64 -10.40
C LEU A 189 26.31 -8.82 -10.59
N VAL A 190 26.69 -9.64 -11.56
CA VAL A 190 28.08 -9.97 -11.90
C VAL A 190 28.32 -9.65 -13.36
N ALA A 191 29.41 -8.93 -13.64
CA ALA A 191 29.94 -8.70 -14.98
C ALA A 191 31.32 -9.33 -15.10
N GLU A 192 31.52 -10.16 -16.12
CA GLU A 192 32.80 -10.83 -16.41
C GLU A 192 33.27 -10.47 -17.81
N ILE A 193 34.57 -10.19 -17.96
CA ILE A 193 35.20 -9.89 -19.26
C ILE A 193 36.03 -11.09 -19.70
N TYR A 194 35.88 -11.50 -20.95
CA TYR A 194 36.62 -12.56 -21.60
C TYR A 194 37.31 -12.04 -22.86
N ASP A 195 38.49 -12.58 -23.17
CA ASP A 195 39.12 -12.37 -24.47
C ASP A 195 38.57 -13.32 -25.55
N SER A 196 39.05 -13.16 -26.79
CA SER A 196 38.69 -14.01 -27.94
C SER A 196 39.02 -15.51 -27.75
N LYS A 197 39.89 -15.85 -26.80
CA LYS A 197 40.24 -17.23 -26.42
C LYS A 197 39.40 -17.74 -25.24
N ARG A 198 38.40 -16.98 -24.81
CA ARG A 198 37.52 -17.25 -23.65
C ARG A 198 38.27 -17.34 -22.33
N VAL A 199 39.42 -16.67 -22.21
CA VAL A 199 40.11 -16.52 -20.92
C VAL A 199 39.52 -15.32 -20.19
N ARG A 200 39.12 -15.51 -18.93
CA ARG A 200 38.52 -14.45 -18.10
C ARG A 200 39.60 -13.43 -17.70
N GLN A 201 39.39 -12.18 -18.08
CA GLN A 201 40.31 -11.06 -17.84
C GLN A 201 39.93 -10.26 -16.60
N ALA A 202 38.63 -10.11 -16.30
CA ALA A 202 38.16 -9.33 -15.16
C ALA A 202 36.79 -9.77 -14.66
N VAL A 203 36.47 -9.38 -13.42
CA VAL A 203 35.16 -9.55 -12.80
C VAL A 203 34.80 -8.30 -11.97
N ALA A 204 33.56 -7.86 -12.09
CA ALA A 204 32.94 -6.87 -11.22
C ALA A 204 31.67 -7.45 -10.63
N THR A 205 31.45 -7.21 -9.34
CA THR A 205 30.30 -7.73 -8.59
C THR A 205 29.64 -6.59 -7.85
N ARG A 206 28.30 -6.55 -7.86
CA ARG A 206 27.52 -5.62 -7.07
C ARG A 206 26.38 -6.33 -6.36
N ILE A 207 26.32 -6.17 -5.04
CA ILE A 207 25.22 -6.63 -4.18
C ILE A 207 24.27 -5.45 -3.98
N PHE A 208 22.98 -5.72 -3.98
CA PHE A 208 21.95 -4.68 -3.86
C PHE A 208 21.29 -4.74 -2.49
N ASP A 209 21.40 -3.67 -1.72
CA ASP A 209 20.76 -3.56 -0.40
C ASP A 209 19.28 -3.13 -0.50
N LEU A 210 18.89 -2.61 -1.67
CA LEU A 210 17.55 -2.11 -1.98
C LEU A 210 17.13 -2.58 -3.37
N GLU A 211 15.82 -2.68 -3.59
CA GLU A 211 15.26 -2.98 -4.90
C GLU A 211 15.69 -1.91 -5.93
N VAL A 212 16.13 -2.37 -7.10
CA VAL A 212 16.34 -1.55 -8.28
C VAL A 212 15.29 -1.94 -9.31
N GLN A 213 14.60 -0.96 -9.88
CA GLN A 213 13.75 -1.18 -11.03
C GLN A 213 14.04 -0.14 -12.10
N ASN A 214 14.22 -0.59 -13.34
CA ASN A 214 14.46 0.24 -14.52
C ASN A 214 15.49 1.34 -14.23
N ASN A 215 16.74 0.98 -13.95
CA ASN A 215 17.75 1.97 -13.60
C ASN A 215 19.14 1.62 -14.13
N TRP A 216 19.98 2.64 -14.28
CA TRP A 216 21.40 2.47 -14.59
C TRP A 216 22.17 2.09 -13.32
N GLU A 217 22.80 0.92 -13.36
CA GLU A 217 23.58 0.39 -12.25
C GLU A 217 25.05 0.23 -12.64
N ARG A 218 25.89 0.85 -11.83
CA ARG A 218 27.34 0.84 -12.02
C ARG A 218 27.99 -0.38 -11.36
N LEU A 219 28.82 -1.10 -12.11
CA LEU A 219 29.70 -2.17 -11.67
C LEU A 219 31.15 -1.72 -11.81
N LYS A 220 31.83 -1.48 -10.69
CA LYS A 220 33.24 -1.08 -10.68
C LYS A 220 34.13 -2.33 -10.63
N PHE A 221 35.15 -2.38 -11.48
CA PHE A 221 36.18 -3.40 -11.38
C PHE A 221 37.09 -3.12 -10.19
N SER A 222 37.56 -4.16 -9.50
CA SER A 222 38.47 -4.03 -8.35
C SER A 222 39.83 -3.44 -8.71
N SER A 223 40.21 -3.55 -9.99
CA SER A 223 41.38 -2.88 -10.56
C SER A 223 41.10 -2.48 -12.01
N PRO A 224 41.76 -1.43 -12.53
CA PRO A 224 41.61 -1.01 -13.93
C PRO A 224 41.94 -2.16 -14.89
N VAL A 225 41.01 -2.51 -15.77
CA VAL A 225 41.17 -3.60 -16.73
C VAL A 225 41.93 -3.10 -17.94
N LYS A 226 43.14 -3.64 -18.17
CA LYS A 226 43.97 -3.29 -19.34
C LYS A 226 43.56 -4.16 -20.52
N LEU A 227 43.06 -3.53 -21.57
CA LEU A 227 42.66 -4.18 -22.81
C LEU A 227 43.64 -3.81 -23.92
N ILE A 228 43.80 -4.70 -24.90
CA ILE A 228 44.60 -4.41 -26.10
C ILE A 228 43.68 -3.73 -27.10
N ALA A 229 44.13 -2.57 -27.61
CA ALA A 229 43.36 -1.80 -28.58
C ALA A 229 43.16 -2.60 -29.88
N GLY A 230 41.91 -2.69 -30.35
CA GLY A 230 41.57 -3.39 -31.60
C GLY A 230 41.36 -4.90 -31.46
N GLU A 231 41.61 -5.51 -30.29
CA GLU A 231 41.26 -6.91 -30.03
C GLU A 231 39.79 -7.05 -29.62
N GLU A 232 39.18 -8.19 -29.94
CA GLU A 232 37.81 -8.52 -29.56
C GLU A 232 37.73 -9.14 -28.16
N TYR A 233 36.75 -8.67 -27.40
CA TYR A 233 36.42 -9.12 -26.06
C TYR A 233 34.92 -9.37 -25.95
N GLN A 234 34.51 -10.09 -24.90
CA GLN A 234 33.12 -10.32 -24.54
C GLN A 234 32.89 -9.92 -23.09
N VAL A 235 31.79 -9.23 -22.83
CA VAL A 235 31.26 -9.06 -21.48
C VAL A 235 30.06 -9.96 -21.28
N MET A 236 30.06 -10.72 -20.19
CA MET A 236 28.96 -11.58 -19.77
C MET A 236 28.34 -11.02 -18.49
N LEU A 237 27.02 -10.85 -18.47
CA LEU A 237 26.23 -10.44 -17.33
C LEU A 237 25.42 -11.61 -16.79
N ARG A 238 25.42 -11.78 -15.46
CA ARG A 238 24.64 -12.77 -14.72
C ARG A 238 24.17 -12.21 -13.40
N ALA A 239 23.08 -12.76 -12.85
CA ALA A 239 22.57 -12.43 -11.54
C ALA A 239 22.49 -13.67 -10.65
N LYS A 240 22.74 -13.49 -9.35
CA LYS A 240 22.50 -14.50 -8.30
C LYS A 240 21.45 -13.95 -7.34
N ARG A 241 20.46 -14.78 -6.98
CA ARG A 241 19.44 -14.40 -5.99
C ARG A 241 20.03 -14.42 -4.58
N GLY A 242 19.69 -13.40 -3.79
CA GLY A 242 20.18 -13.27 -2.41
C GLY A 242 19.25 -13.76 -1.32
N ALA A 243 17.93 -13.77 -1.54
CA ALA A 243 16.93 -14.10 -0.52
C ALA A 243 16.23 -15.45 -0.80
N PRO A 244 15.90 -16.24 0.24
CA PRO A 244 14.97 -17.36 0.09
C PRO A 244 13.58 -16.85 -0.30
N GLU A 245 12.84 -17.62 -1.07
CA GLU A 245 11.43 -17.34 -1.39
C GLU A 245 10.65 -17.20 -0.08
N VAL A 246 10.03 -16.03 0.13
CA VAL A 246 9.09 -15.83 1.24
C VAL A 246 7.82 -16.61 0.89
N PRO A 247 7.39 -17.60 1.69
CA PRO A 247 6.17 -18.35 1.42
C PRO A 247 4.96 -17.41 1.31
N GLY A 248 4.21 -17.50 0.21
CA GLY A 248 3.02 -16.67 -0.03
C GLY A 248 3.25 -15.39 -0.83
N TYR A 249 4.50 -14.98 -1.05
CA TYR A 249 4.86 -13.90 -1.97
C TYR A 249 5.63 -14.48 -3.16
N PRO A 250 5.03 -14.59 -4.36
CA PRO A 250 5.79 -15.02 -5.52
C PRO A 250 6.94 -14.03 -5.72
N SER A 251 8.17 -14.52 -5.83
CA SER A 251 9.32 -13.73 -6.30
C SER A 251 9.08 -13.42 -7.79
N THR A 252 8.19 -12.46 -8.05
CA THR A 252 7.49 -12.34 -9.35
C THR A 252 8.37 -11.91 -10.50
N HIS A 253 9.59 -11.45 -10.25
CA HIS A 253 10.44 -10.89 -11.30
C HIS A 253 11.85 -11.45 -11.24
N GLU A 254 12.23 -12.17 -12.30
CA GLU A 254 13.60 -12.53 -12.55
C GLU A 254 14.43 -11.26 -12.85
N PRO A 255 15.68 -11.18 -12.37
CA PRO A 255 16.58 -10.13 -12.77
C PRO A 255 16.69 -10.04 -14.29
N ILE A 256 16.38 -8.86 -14.84
CA ILE A 256 16.38 -8.61 -16.28
C ILE A 256 17.32 -7.46 -16.64
N VAL A 257 17.91 -7.56 -17.83
CA VAL A 257 18.61 -6.46 -18.49
C VAL A 257 17.86 -6.03 -19.73
N PHE A 258 17.98 -4.76 -20.07
CA PHE A 258 17.38 -4.18 -21.27
C PHE A 258 18.38 -4.05 -22.40
N GLY A 259 17.85 -3.89 -23.60
CA GLY A 259 18.61 -3.68 -24.81
C GLY A 259 17.71 -3.21 -25.93
N GLY A 260 18.32 -2.74 -27.01
CA GLY A 260 17.59 -2.11 -28.10
C GLY A 260 18.31 -2.23 -29.42
N ALA A 261 17.79 -1.51 -30.41
CA ALA A 261 18.41 -1.40 -31.71
C ALA A 261 19.84 -0.84 -31.56
N ILE A 262 20.76 -1.42 -32.31
CA ILE A 262 22.14 -0.96 -32.43
C ILE A 262 22.12 0.43 -33.10
N PRO A 263 22.66 1.49 -32.45
CA PRO A 263 22.77 2.79 -33.09
C PRO A 263 23.57 2.71 -34.38
N LYS A 264 23.15 3.45 -35.40
CA LYS A 264 23.96 3.64 -36.61
C LYS A 264 25.26 4.31 -36.18
N ASP A 265 26.39 3.80 -36.68
CA ASP A 265 27.74 4.35 -36.48
C ASP A 265 28.45 4.00 -35.15
N MET A 266 28.00 2.98 -34.40
CA MET A 266 28.76 2.44 -33.27
C MET A 266 29.50 1.14 -33.63
N ASP A 267 30.76 1.03 -33.20
CA ASP A 267 31.60 -0.19 -33.29
C ASP A 267 31.17 -1.28 -32.28
N MET A 268 29.88 -1.61 -32.28
CA MET A 268 29.35 -2.67 -31.42
C MET A 268 29.27 -3.97 -32.18
N LEU A 269 29.80 -5.04 -31.57
CA LEU A 269 29.48 -6.40 -31.99
C LEU A 269 28.04 -6.72 -31.54
N GLU A 270 27.43 -7.73 -32.11
CA GLU A 270 26.07 -8.13 -31.78
C GLU A 270 25.95 -8.60 -30.31
N ALA A 271 24.88 -8.23 -29.59
CA ALA A 271 24.56 -8.86 -28.32
C ALA A 271 23.88 -10.21 -28.54
N GLY A 272 24.17 -11.15 -27.64
CA GLY A 272 23.46 -12.40 -27.54
C GLY A 272 22.93 -12.65 -26.13
N ARG A 273 21.97 -13.55 -26.04
CA ARG A 273 21.47 -14.09 -24.77
C ARG A 273 21.91 -15.54 -24.62
N ILE A 274 22.04 -15.98 -23.38
CA ILE A 274 22.24 -17.38 -23.04
C ILE A 274 20.86 -17.93 -22.67
N GLU A 275 20.40 -18.98 -23.34
CA GLU A 275 19.19 -19.73 -22.99
C GLU A 275 19.55 -21.22 -22.96
N ASP A 276 19.23 -21.92 -21.86
CA ASP A 276 19.57 -23.33 -21.65
C ASP A 276 21.06 -23.65 -21.93
N GLY A 277 21.95 -22.74 -21.52
CA GLY A 277 23.39 -22.85 -21.74
C GLY A 277 23.87 -22.61 -23.18
N LYS A 278 22.97 -22.19 -24.09
CA LYS A 278 23.30 -21.91 -25.50
C LYS A 278 23.27 -20.41 -25.80
N TYR A 279 24.23 -19.96 -26.60
CA TYR A 279 24.29 -18.58 -27.09
C TYR A 279 23.32 -18.36 -28.25
N ILE A 280 22.52 -17.30 -28.17
CA ILE A 280 21.55 -16.89 -29.19
C ILE A 280 21.83 -15.44 -29.58
N SER A 281 22.19 -15.20 -30.85
CA SER A 281 22.35 -13.88 -31.45
C SER A 281 21.00 -13.16 -31.60
N THR A 282 20.95 -11.83 -31.40
CA THR A 282 19.69 -11.07 -31.30
C THR A 282 19.57 -9.82 -32.17
N ASN A 283 20.58 -9.46 -32.98
CA ASN A 283 20.70 -8.22 -33.75
C ASN A 283 20.40 -6.95 -32.93
N LYS A 284 20.66 -7.01 -31.63
CA LYS A 284 20.43 -5.94 -30.65
C LYS A 284 21.73 -5.65 -29.90
N SER A 285 21.71 -4.58 -29.11
CA SER A 285 22.76 -4.27 -28.15
C SER A 285 22.18 -4.21 -26.74
N LEU A 286 22.99 -4.56 -25.75
CA LEU A 286 22.64 -4.32 -24.35
C LEU A 286 22.63 -2.82 -24.04
N ALA A 287 21.69 -2.40 -23.21
CA ALA A 287 21.70 -1.07 -22.61
C ALA A 287 22.82 -1.01 -21.55
N MET A 288 24.06 -0.81 -22.01
CA MET A 288 25.26 -0.83 -21.19
C MET A 288 26.30 0.13 -21.74
N VAL A 289 26.99 0.88 -20.88
CA VAL A 289 28.04 1.84 -21.25
C VAL A 289 29.33 1.54 -20.50
N PHE A 290 30.47 1.64 -21.20
CA PHE A 290 31.79 1.41 -20.64
C PHE A 290 32.37 2.71 -20.07
N ASP A 291 32.98 2.66 -18.89
CA ASP A 291 33.65 3.82 -18.31
C ASP A 291 35.17 3.64 -18.30
N TYR A 292 35.86 4.48 -19.06
CA TYR A 292 37.32 4.54 -19.15
C TYR A 292 37.95 5.63 -18.27
N GLY A 293 37.18 6.21 -17.34
CA GLY A 293 37.58 7.25 -16.38
C GLY A 293 36.99 8.63 -16.66
N ASP A 294 36.22 8.78 -17.74
CA ASP A 294 35.71 10.05 -18.29
C ASP A 294 34.22 9.98 -18.71
N LEU A 295 33.49 8.93 -18.29
CA LEU A 295 32.07 8.80 -18.60
C LEU A 295 31.25 9.98 -18.10
N LYS A 296 30.48 10.60 -19.01
CA LYS A 296 29.56 11.70 -18.72
C LYS A 296 28.16 11.18 -18.45
N HIS A 297 27.38 11.96 -17.71
CA HIS A 297 25.98 11.69 -17.44
C HIS A 297 25.10 12.90 -17.75
N THR A 298 23.90 12.63 -18.27
CA THR A 298 22.77 13.56 -18.16
C THR A 298 21.98 13.23 -16.90
N VAL A 299 21.64 14.24 -16.10
CA VAL A 299 20.78 14.08 -14.94
C VAL A 299 19.36 14.48 -15.34
N GLU A 300 18.44 13.52 -15.31
CA GLU A 300 17.01 13.83 -15.44
C GLU A 300 16.49 14.49 -14.15
N PRO A 301 15.50 15.40 -14.25
CA PRO A 301 14.87 15.98 -13.08
C PRO A 301 14.38 14.89 -12.14
N SER A 302 14.63 15.08 -10.84
CA SER A 302 14.20 14.15 -9.80
C SER A 302 12.68 14.07 -9.77
N ARG A 303 12.11 12.89 -10.04
CA ARG A 303 10.65 12.62 -9.98
C ARG A 303 10.36 11.47 -9.03
N TYR A 304 9.14 11.39 -8.53
CA TYR A 304 8.67 10.17 -7.87
C TYR A 304 8.56 9.02 -8.88
N ARG A 305 9.16 7.88 -8.55
CA ARG A 305 8.98 6.63 -9.30
C ARG A 305 7.58 6.09 -9.02
N LEU A 306 6.88 5.63 -10.05
CA LEU A 306 5.71 4.78 -9.87
C LEU A 306 6.15 3.33 -9.92
N ILE A 307 5.94 2.61 -8.81
CA ILE A 307 6.17 1.16 -8.78
C ILE A 307 4.94 0.46 -9.37
N CYS A 308 3.74 0.96 -9.06
CA CYS A 308 2.49 0.46 -9.60
C CYS A 308 1.51 1.62 -9.87
N GLY A 309 1.03 1.73 -11.10
CA GLY A 309 0.04 2.73 -11.53
C GLY A 309 -1.39 2.16 -11.63
N LEU A 310 -1.64 1.03 -10.98
CA LEU A 310 -2.94 0.35 -10.99
C LEU A 310 -4.02 1.23 -10.33
N ASP A 311 -5.27 1.02 -10.73
CA ASP A 311 -6.41 1.87 -10.40
C ASP A 311 -7.19 1.32 -9.20
N GLU A 312 -6.77 1.70 -7.99
CA GLU A 312 -7.44 1.34 -6.74
C GLU A 312 -8.27 2.51 -6.22
N ILE A 313 -9.55 2.49 -6.55
CA ILE A 313 -10.44 3.62 -6.26
C ILE A 313 -10.65 3.82 -4.76
N ASP A 314 -10.62 2.76 -3.96
CA ASP A 314 -10.68 2.85 -2.49
C ASP A 314 -9.43 3.55 -1.93
N GLY A 315 -8.25 3.27 -2.48
CA GLY A 315 -7.01 3.99 -2.14
C GLY A 315 -7.09 5.48 -2.45
N GLN A 316 -7.63 5.84 -3.63
CA GLN A 316 -7.88 7.24 -3.99
C GLN A 316 -8.88 7.91 -3.04
N LEU A 317 -9.97 7.23 -2.68
CA LEU A 317 -10.98 7.76 -1.76
C LEU A 317 -10.43 7.95 -0.34
N GLN A 318 -9.51 7.10 0.10
CA GLN A 318 -8.78 7.30 1.37
C GLN A 318 -7.89 8.54 1.35
N VAL A 319 -7.20 8.81 0.23
CA VAL A 319 -6.42 10.05 0.05
C VAL A 319 -7.32 11.28 0.10
N ILE A 320 -8.45 11.27 -0.62
CA ILE A 320 -9.42 12.38 -0.63
C ILE A 320 -9.97 12.61 0.78
N THR A 321 -10.37 11.55 1.47
CA THR A 321 -10.89 11.61 2.84
C THR A 321 -9.85 12.23 3.78
N THR A 322 -8.61 11.78 3.70
CA THR A 322 -7.49 12.26 4.52
C THR A 322 -7.17 13.73 4.28
N TRP A 323 -7.11 14.14 3.01
CA TRP A 323 -6.94 15.54 2.65
C TRP A 323 -8.07 16.41 3.21
N ALA A 324 -9.31 15.94 3.07
CA ALA A 324 -10.47 16.67 3.55
C ALA A 324 -10.46 16.80 5.08
N MET A 325 -10.09 15.74 5.80
CA MET A 325 -9.90 15.79 7.25
C MET A 325 -8.85 16.84 7.66
N LEU A 326 -7.70 16.89 6.97
CA LEU A 326 -6.67 17.90 7.23
C LEU A 326 -7.19 19.32 6.96
N ALA A 327 -7.88 19.54 5.84
CA ALA A 327 -8.44 20.83 5.46
C ALA A 327 -9.57 21.30 6.41
N VAL A 328 -10.36 20.37 6.96
CA VAL A 328 -11.33 20.68 8.02
C VAL A 328 -10.60 21.05 9.31
N HIS A 329 -9.59 20.28 9.70
CA HIS A 329 -8.86 20.48 10.95
C HIS A 329 -8.07 21.80 10.98
N ARG A 330 -7.37 22.14 9.90
CA ARG A 330 -6.56 23.37 9.81
C ARG A 330 -7.36 24.62 9.45
N GLY A 331 -8.50 24.47 8.80
CA GLY A 331 -9.12 25.58 8.08
C GLY A 331 -8.35 25.93 6.81
N GLU A 332 -8.64 27.09 6.25
CA GLU A 332 -8.06 27.54 4.98
C GLU A 332 -6.54 27.76 5.09
N THR A 333 -5.78 27.17 4.17
CA THR A 333 -4.31 27.25 4.08
C THR A 333 -3.87 27.39 2.63
N ASP A 334 -2.61 27.79 2.39
CA ASP A 334 -2.02 27.81 1.04
C ASP A 334 -2.00 26.41 0.41
N PHE A 335 -1.73 25.38 1.22
CA PHE A 335 -1.80 23.98 0.78
C PHE A 335 -3.19 23.63 0.28
N GLU A 336 -4.24 23.92 1.07
CA GLU A 336 -5.63 23.69 0.65
C GLU A 336 -5.95 24.46 -0.63
N ASN A 337 -5.61 25.76 -0.69
CA ASN A 337 -5.92 26.61 -1.84
C ASN A 337 -5.28 26.09 -3.13
N LYS A 338 -4.04 25.61 -3.05
CA LYS A 338 -3.30 25.03 -4.18
C LYS A 338 -3.85 23.67 -4.61
N THR A 339 -4.28 22.84 -3.65
CA THR A 339 -4.60 21.42 -3.90
C THR A 339 -6.09 21.14 -4.05
N TYR A 340 -6.99 22.04 -3.61
CA TYR A 340 -8.43 21.87 -3.73
C TYR A 340 -8.90 21.60 -5.18
N PRO A 341 -8.42 22.32 -6.22
CA PRO A 341 -8.85 22.02 -7.59
C PRO A 341 -8.50 20.59 -8.02
N ILE A 342 -7.36 20.07 -7.57
CA ILE A 342 -6.92 18.70 -7.83
C ILE A 342 -7.84 17.71 -7.11
N MET A 343 -8.13 17.96 -5.84
CA MET A 343 -9.00 17.09 -5.03
C MET A 343 -10.45 17.09 -5.50
N ALA A 344 -10.96 18.23 -5.95
CA ALA A 344 -12.28 18.32 -6.56
C ALA A 344 -12.37 17.48 -7.84
N GLN A 345 -11.34 17.55 -8.71
CA GLN A 345 -11.26 16.72 -9.91
C GLN A 345 -11.19 15.22 -9.57
N LEU A 346 -10.39 14.83 -8.57
CA LEU A 346 -10.32 13.45 -8.11
C LEU A 346 -11.66 12.97 -7.55
N MET A 347 -12.37 13.80 -6.76
CA MET A 347 -13.69 13.48 -6.21
C MET A 347 -14.75 13.31 -7.31
N ASP A 348 -14.78 14.22 -8.30
CA ASP A 348 -15.65 14.11 -9.47
C ASP A 348 -15.34 12.84 -10.25
N ARG A 349 -14.06 12.55 -10.48
CA ARG A 349 -13.64 11.33 -11.16
C ARG A 349 -14.12 10.09 -10.40
N SER A 350 -13.97 10.05 -9.07
CA SER A 350 -14.41 8.92 -8.23
C SER A 350 -15.92 8.70 -8.20
N THR A 351 -16.72 9.70 -8.58
CA THR A 351 -18.19 9.66 -8.56
C THR A 351 -18.83 9.77 -9.93
N THR A 352 -18.03 9.65 -10.99
CA THR A 352 -18.50 9.62 -12.37
C THR A 352 -17.93 8.39 -13.09
N GLY A 353 -18.23 8.28 -14.40
CA GLY A 353 -17.67 7.21 -15.20
C GLY A 353 -16.13 7.31 -15.26
N PRO A 354 -15.41 6.19 -15.14
CA PRO A 354 -15.90 4.82 -15.27
C PRO A 354 -16.45 4.16 -13.98
N TYR A 355 -16.15 4.70 -12.79
CA TYR A 355 -16.43 4.00 -11.52
C TYR A 355 -17.90 4.01 -11.13
N LEU A 356 -18.57 5.14 -11.30
CA LEU A 356 -19.98 5.31 -10.94
C LEU A 356 -20.78 5.78 -12.15
N ARG A 357 -21.85 5.06 -12.46
CA ARG A 357 -22.85 5.49 -13.44
C ARG A 357 -24.24 5.45 -12.83
N LEU A 358 -24.94 6.56 -12.96
CA LEU A 358 -26.31 6.75 -12.51
C LEU A 358 -27.18 7.11 -13.72
N GLY A 359 -28.34 6.45 -13.87
CA GLY A 359 -29.33 6.75 -14.92
C GLY A 359 -29.71 5.56 -15.81
N GLU A 360 -30.98 5.54 -16.25
CA GLU A 360 -31.60 4.45 -17.03
C GLU A 360 -31.09 4.37 -18.49
N GLU A 361 -30.50 5.44 -19.04
CA GLU A 361 -30.20 5.58 -20.48
C GLU A 361 -28.89 4.91 -20.95
N SER A 362 -28.12 4.31 -20.05
CA SER A 362 -26.82 3.70 -20.35
C SER A 362 -26.97 2.25 -20.85
N ARG A 363 -26.67 1.96 -22.12
CA ARG A 363 -26.73 0.59 -22.70
C ARG A 363 -25.64 -0.40 -22.19
N TRP A 364 -24.95 -0.10 -21.10
CA TRP A 364 -23.76 -0.83 -20.58
C TRP A 364 -24.09 -1.75 -19.38
N ARG A 365 -23.12 -2.60 -18.98
CA ARG A 365 -23.22 -3.61 -17.90
C ARG A 365 -23.64 -2.99 -16.54
N SER A 366 -24.36 -3.78 -15.72
CA SER A 366 -25.01 -3.48 -14.42
C SER A 366 -25.04 -2.02 -13.92
N GLN A 367 -26.23 -1.40 -13.94
CA GLN A 367 -26.50 -0.05 -13.44
C GLN A 367 -26.98 -0.03 -11.97
N VAL A 368 -26.15 -0.51 -11.03
CA VAL A 368 -26.57 -0.53 -9.61
C VAL A 368 -26.31 0.78 -8.86
N GLY A 369 -25.66 1.75 -9.51
CA GLY A 369 -25.40 3.06 -8.92
C GLY A 369 -24.53 3.00 -7.66
N LEU A 370 -23.57 2.08 -7.67
CA LEU A 370 -22.51 1.89 -6.70
C LEU A 370 -21.16 2.19 -7.36
N VAL A 371 -20.17 2.61 -6.58
CA VAL A 371 -18.81 2.85 -7.07
C VAL A 371 -18.16 1.50 -7.32
N CYS A 372 -17.76 1.24 -8.56
CA CYS A 372 -17.09 0.00 -8.93
C CYS A 372 -15.59 0.11 -8.65
N ASN A 373 -15.08 -0.81 -7.84
CA ASN A 373 -13.65 -1.00 -7.67
C ASN A 373 -13.14 -1.97 -8.73
N VAL A 374 -12.24 -1.52 -9.60
CA VAL A 374 -11.73 -2.34 -10.70
C VAL A 374 -10.58 -3.24 -10.27
N ALA A 375 -10.01 -2.99 -9.09
CA ALA A 375 -8.85 -3.70 -8.60
C ALA A 375 -8.74 -3.66 -7.07
N LEU A 376 -9.77 -4.15 -6.39
CA LEU A 376 -9.77 -4.28 -4.93
C LEU A 376 -8.77 -5.35 -4.48
N GLU A 377 -7.79 -4.97 -3.67
CA GLU A 377 -6.94 -5.92 -2.97
C GLU A 377 -7.71 -6.65 -1.86
N HIS A 378 -7.80 -7.97 -1.97
CA HIS A 378 -8.42 -8.82 -0.96
C HIS A 378 -7.43 -9.83 -0.37
N SER A 379 -7.57 -10.07 0.93
CA SER A 379 -6.83 -11.10 1.68
C SER A 379 -7.10 -12.56 1.30
N ARG A 380 -8.21 -12.86 0.61
CA ARG A 380 -8.64 -14.27 0.43
C ARG A 380 -7.73 -15.06 -0.48
N ASP A 381 -7.25 -14.46 -1.56
CA ASP A 381 -6.67 -15.23 -2.65
C ASP A 381 -5.49 -14.58 -3.37
N ALA A 382 -4.97 -13.47 -2.83
CA ALA A 382 -3.85 -12.68 -3.37
C ALA A 382 -4.12 -12.15 -4.79
N GLN A 383 -5.39 -11.91 -5.12
CA GLN A 383 -5.82 -11.34 -6.39
C GLN A 383 -6.55 -10.02 -6.18
N LEU A 384 -6.64 -9.27 -7.29
CA LEU A 384 -7.38 -8.03 -7.38
C LEU A 384 -8.79 -8.32 -7.89
N TRP A 385 -9.79 -7.80 -7.17
CA TRP A 385 -11.19 -8.03 -7.46
C TRP A 385 -11.78 -6.85 -8.23
N HIS A 386 -12.46 -7.14 -9.34
CA HIS A 386 -13.34 -6.18 -10.00
C HIS A 386 -14.74 -6.35 -9.43
N THR A 387 -15.19 -5.40 -8.61
CA THR A 387 -16.36 -5.59 -7.74
C THR A 387 -17.07 -4.29 -7.33
N TYR A 388 -18.25 -4.41 -6.74
CA TYR A 388 -18.87 -3.36 -5.93
C TYR A 388 -18.78 -3.81 -4.47
N ASP A 389 -17.82 -3.30 -3.72
CA ASP A 389 -17.56 -3.69 -2.33
C ASP A 389 -17.91 -2.59 -1.33
N ILE A 390 -18.21 -3.02 -0.09
CA ILE A 390 -18.65 -2.14 0.99
C ILE A 390 -17.54 -1.22 1.50
N LEU A 391 -16.25 -1.59 1.35
CA LEU A 391 -15.10 -0.75 1.71
C LEU A 391 -15.06 0.50 0.82
N THR A 392 -15.11 0.31 -0.49
CA THR A 392 -15.15 1.37 -1.49
C THR A 392 -16.36 2.27 -1.27
N GLN A 393 -17.55 1.71 -1.01
CA GLN A 393 -18.75 2.54 -0.76
C GLN A 393 -18.59 3.37 0.52
N SER A 394 -18.04 2.79 1.58
CA SER A 394 -17.83 3.46 2.87
C SER A 394 -16.91 4.67 2.72
N PHE A 395 -15.77 4.48 2.06
CA PHE A 395 -14.84 5.59 1.81
C PHE A 395 -15.35 6.58 0.76
N ALA A 396 -16.16 6.17 -0.22
CA ALA A 396 -16.83 7.09 -1.14
C ALA A 396 -17.80 8.02 -0.41
N CYS A 397 -18.65 7.46 0.45
CA CYS A 397 -19.59 8.24 1.24
C CYS A 397 -18.87 9.16 2.24
N SER A 398 -17.80 8.69 2.87
CA SER A 398 -17.00 9.50 3.78
C SER A 398 -16.28 10.66 3.06
N ALA A 399 -15.62 10.38 1.93
CA ALA A 399 -14.97 11.39 1.11
C ALA A 399 -15.97 12.47 0.66
N LEU A 400 -17.14 12.06 0.14
CA LEU A 400 -18.22 12.97 -0.25
C LEU A 400 -18.68 13.84 0.92
N GLY A 401 -18.99 13.24 2.07
CA GLY A 401 -19.45 13.97 3.24
C GLY A 401 -18.47 15.07 3.69
N ASN A 402 -17.18 14.76 3.71
CA ASN A 402 -16.14 15.73 4.07
C ASN A 402 -15.92 16.80 2.97
N MET A 403 -15.88 16.39 1.70
CA MET A 403 -15.67 17.31 0.57
C MET A 403 -16.82 18.29 0.38
N ILE A 404 -18.08 17.89 0.62
CA ILE A 404 -19.25 18.77 0.59
C ILE A 404 -19.11 19.92 1.60
N ALA A 405 -18.64 19.61 2.82
CA ALA A 405 -18.45 20.64 3.85
C ALA A 405 -17.41 21.68 3.42
N ILE A 406 -16.31 21.23 2.81
CA ILE A 406 -15.25 22.09 2.29
C ILE A 406 -15.74 22.92 1.10
N ALA A 407 -16.41 22.31 0.13
CA ALA A 407 -16.95 23.01 -1.05
C ALA A 407 -17.90 24.14 -0.64
N ARG A 408 -18.80 23.88 0.33
CA ARG A 408 -19.67 24.92 0.90
C ARG A 408 -18.90 26.05 1.57
N ARG A 409 -17.88 25.73 2.37
CA ARG A 409 -16.99 26.73 3.00
C ARG A 409 -16.31 27.61 1.94
N ARG A 410 -15.92 27.01 0.82
CA ARG A 410 -15.26 27.67 -0.32
C ARG A 410 -16.22 28.32 -1.31
N GLN A 411 -17.54 28.27 -1.06
CA GLN A 411 -18.58 28.77 -1.95
C GLN A 411 -18.62 28.10 -3.35
N ASP A 412 -18.05 26.89 -3.49
CA ASP A 412 -18.26 26.04 -4.66
C ASP A 412 -19.59 25.30 -4.53
N THR A 413 -20.67 26.02 -4.80
CA THR A 413 -22.04 25.49 -4.65
C THR A 413 -22.35 24.40 -5.67
N GLU A 414 -21.76 24.46 -6.86
CA GLU A 414 -22.01 23.48 -7.93
C GLU A 414 -21.48 22.10 -7.54
N SER A 415 -20.21 22.02 -7.12
CA SER A 415 -19.63 20.75 -6.66
C SER A 415 -20.32 20.25 -5.39
N ALA A 416 -20.64 21.15 -4.45
CA ALA A 416 -21.34 20.77 -3.22
C ALA A 416 -22.70 20.10 -3.47
N ASP A 417 -23.51 20.66 -4.37
CA ASP A 417 -24.84 20.14 -4.69
C ASP A 417 -24.75 18.83 -5.48
N ARG A 418 -23.83 18.77 -6.47
CA ARG A 418 -23.55 17.55 -7.23
C ARG A 418 -23.11 16.40 -6.33
N TRP A 419 -22.14 16.63 -5.44
CA TRP A 419 -21.64 15.63 -4.51
C TRP A 419 -22.69 15.22 -3.47
N ALA A 420 -23.53 16.15 -2.99
CA ALA A 420 -24.64 15.81 -2.11
C ALA A 420 -25.67 14.89 -2.77
N TRP A 421 -25.91 15.04 -4.07
CA TRP A 421 -26.75 14.13 -4.84
C TRP A 421 -26.12 12.74 -5.00
N TYR A 422 -24.82 12.67 -5.29
CA TYR A 422 -24.10 11.39 -5.36
C TYR A 422 -24.12 10.65 -4.03
N LEU A 423 -23.85 11.33 -2.91
CA LEU A 423 -23.85 10.74 -1.58
C LEU A 423 -25.19 10.05 -1.29
N LYS A 424 -26.30 10.78 -1.43
CA LYS A 424 -27.65 10.23 -1.21
C LYS A 424 -27.97 9.06 -2.16
N SER A 425 -27.47 9.11 -3.39
CA SER A 425 -27.70 8.07 -4.38
C SER A 425 -26.96 6.78 -4.02
N ILE A 426 -25.69 6.89 -3.62
CA ILE A 426 -24.88 5.73 -3.19
C ILE A 426 -25.48 5.12 -1.92
N GLU A 427 -25.80 5.92 -0.90
CA GLU A 427 -26.40 5.42 0.36
C GLU A 427 -27.69 4.64 0.10
N LYS A 428 -28.58 5.17 -0.75
CA LYS A 428 -29.80 4.48 -1.18
C LYS A 428 -29.49 3.14 -1.88
N ASN A 429 -28.51 3.13 -2.77
CA ASN A 429 -28.18 1.95 -3.57
C ASN A 429 -27.45 0.88 -2.76
N VAL A 430 -26.66 1.26 -1.75
CA VAL A 430 -26.07 0.30 -0.79
C VAL A 430 -27.19 -0.46 -0.09
N MET A 431 -28.19 0.24 0.44
CA MET A 431 -29.32 -0.42 1.12
C MET A 431 -30.14 -1.28 0.17
N ARG A 432 -30.29 -0.87 -1.10
CA ARG A 432 -31.07 -1.59 -2.11
C ARG A 432 -30.39 -2.86 -2.60
N TYR A 433 -29.08 -2.82 -2.84
CA TYR A 433 -28.37 -3.88 -3.58
C TYR A 433 -27.36 -4.65 -2.72
N MET A 434 -26.77 -4.01 -1.71
CA MET A 434 -25.72 -4.59 -0.87
C MET A 434 -26.25 -5.11 0.47
N THR A 435 -27.55 -5.43 0.57
CA THR A 435 -28.10 -6.09 1.76
C THR A 435 -28.78 -7.41 1.41
N ARG A 436 -28.78 -8.35 2.36
CA ARG A 436 -29.51 -9.63 2.28
C ARG A 436 -30.15 -9.98 3.61
N ASP A 437 -31.14 -10.87 3.54
CA ASP A 437 -31.57 -11.62 4.71
C ASP A 437 -30.57 -12.74 5.00
N PHE A 438 -30.21 -12.90 6.27
CA PHE A 438 -29.40 -13.99 6.77
C PHE A 438 -29.98 -14.41 8.12
N GLU A 439 -30.57 -15.61 8.16
CA GLU A 439 -31.24 -16.15 9.35
C GLU A 439 -32.31 -15.21 9.95
N GLY A 440 -33.08 -14.52 9.09
CA GLY A 440 -34.15 -13.61 9.53
C GLY A 440 -33.68 -12.22 9.97
N LYS A 441 -32.38 -11.92 9.84
CA LYS A 441 -31.81 -10.58 10.06
C LYS A 441 -31.28 -10.02 8.75
N LYS A 442 -31.43 -8.70 8.58
CA LYS A 442 -30.80 -8.00 7.45
C LYS A 442 -29.34 -7.72 7.75
N ILE A 443 -28.45 -8.12 6.84
CA ILE A 443 -27.00 -7.87 6.90
C ILE A 443 -26.50 -7.29 5.57
N PHE A 444 -25.31 -6.70 5.57
CA PHE A 444 -24.62 -6.29 4.35
C PHE A 444 -23.99 -7.49 3.65
N TYR A 445 -24.05 -7.50 2.32
CA TYR A 445 -23.07 -8.20 1.51
C TYR A 445 -21.72 -7.52 1.67
N GLU A 446 -20.65 -8.29 1.66
CA GLU A 446 -19.31 -7.72 1.55
C GLU A 446 -19.11 -7.07 0.17
N MET A 447 -19.51 -7.79 -0.88
CA MET A 447 -19.34 -7.32 -2.25
C MET A 447 -20.33 -7.94 -3.24
N LEU A 448 -20.49 -7.28 -4.40
CA LEU A 448 -21.26 -7.74 -5.55
C LEU A 448 -20.36 -7.79 -6.80
N LEU A 449 -20.37 -8.92 -7.51
CA LEU A 449 -19.56 -9.12 -8.72
C LEU A 449 -20.29 -8.56 -9.95
N PRO A 450 -19.64 -7.76 -10.81
CA PRO A 450 -20.24 -7.12 -11.98
C PRO A 450 -20.44 -8.13 -13.15
N THR A 451 -21.32 -9.11 -12.96
CA THR A 451 -21.60 -10.18 -13.92
C THR A 451 -22.77 -9.84 -14.86
N GLY A 452 -22.49 -9.21 -16.00
CA GLY A 452 -23.51 -8.96 -17.02
C GLY A 452 -24.42 -7.76 -16.70
N ARG A 453 -25.75 -7.94 -16.71
CA ARG A 453 -26.72 -6.85 -16.49
C ARG A 453 -27.10 -6.66 -15.02
N GLU A 454 -27.00 -7.70 -14.21
CA GLU A 454 -27.29 -7.65 -12.78
C GLU A 454 -26.05 -8.19 -12.05
N PRO A 455 -25.55 -7.49 -11.03
CA PRO A 455 -24.38 -7.98 -10.32
C PRO A 455 -24.76 -9.19 -9.47
N LYS A 456 -23.86 -10.17 -9.40
CA LYS A 456 -24.06 -11.39 -8.61
C LYS A 456 -23.52 -11.16 -7.19
N PRO A 457 -24.31 -11.43 -6.14
CA PRO A 457 -23.82 -11.34 -4.79
C PRO A 457 -22.67 -12.31 -4.50
N PHE A 458 -21.74 -11.89 -3.65
CA PHE A 458 -20.74 -12.75 -3.04
C PHE A 458 -21.22 -13.17 -1.65
N ASP A 459 -21.29 -14.49 -1.40
CA ASP A 459 -21.92 -14.99 -0.18
C ASP A 459 -21.02 -14.99 1.05
N GLY A 460 -19.70 -14.89 0.85
CA GLY A 460 -18.72 -14.78 1.93
C GLY A 460 -18.81 -13.44 2.68
N MET A 461 -18.14 -13.41 3.82
CA MET A 461 -18.07 -12.26 4.73
C MET A 461 -16.66 -12.10 5.24
N GLY A 462 -16.29 -10.88 5.64
CA GLY A 462 -14.94 -10.62 6.09
C GLY A 462 -14.73 -9.20 6.59
N TRP A 463 -13.46 -8.87 6.83
CA TRP A 463 -13.03 -7.62 7.44
C TRP A 463 -13.47 -6.37 6.67
N LEU A 464 -13.74 -6.47 5.36
CA LEU A 464 -14.27 -5.35 4.58
C LEU A 464 -15.61 -4.87 5.15
N ASN A 465 -16.42 -5.75 5.75
CA ASN A 465 -17.67 -5.36 6.38
C ASN A 465 -17.50 -4.39 7.56
N LEU A 466 -16.32 -4.29 8.17
CA LEU A 466 -15.99 -3.29 9.20
C LEU A 466 -15.67 -1.89 8.63
N ALA A 467 -15.50 -1.77 7.31
CA ALA A 467 -15.10 -0.51 6.68
C ALA A 467 -15.99 0.71 6.97
N PRO A 468 -17.32 0.60 7.19
CA PRO A 468 -18.13 1.75 7.59
C PRO A 468 -17.58 2.45 8.86
N LEU A 469 -17.08 1.68 9.82
CA LEU A 469 -16.44 2.20 11.03
C LEU A 469 -15.12 2.90 10.69
N ALA A 470 -14.25 2.23 9.93
CA ALA A 470 -12.92 2.74 9.57
C ALA A 470 -12.98 4.05 8.78
N ALA A 471 -13.93 4.13 7.85
CA ALA A 471 -14.19 5.32 7.04
C ALA A 471 -14.87 6.44 7.84
N GLY A 472 -15.43 6.16 9.01
CA GLY A 472 -16.28 7.09 9.74
C GLY A 472 -17.56 7.45 8.98
N TRP A 473 -18.11 6.50 8.21
CA TRP A 473 -19.29 6.74 7.38
C TRP A 473 -20.54 6.91 8.25
N LYS A 474 -21.03 8.16 8.35
CA LYS A 474 -22.17 8.53 9.20
C LYS A 474 -23.53 8.04 8.72
N GLY A 475 -23.66 7.68 7.44
CA GLY A 475 -24.92 7.26 6.83
C GLY A 475 -25.15 5.75 6.81
N VAL A 476 -24.26 4.96 7.43
CA VAL A 476 -24.45 3.50 7.53
C VAL A 476 -25.65 3.18 8.43
N ASP A 477 -26.47 2.24 7.99
CA ASP A 477 -27.57 1.69 8.79
C ASP A 477 -26.99 0.89 9.97
N GLN A 478 -27.23 1.37 11.18
CA GLN A 478 -26.59 0.84 12.39
C GLN A 478 -27.07 -0.57 12.74
N ASP A 479 -28.34 -0.88 12.50
CA ASP A 479 -28.90 -2.20 12.83
C ASP A 479 -28.38 -3.25 11.85
N VAL A 480 -28.36 -2.93 10.55
CA VAL A 480 -27.79 -3.80 9.53
C VAL A 480 -26.28 -3.98 9.75
N PHE A 481 -25.57 -2.90 10.10
CA PHE A 481 -24.14 -2.97 10.41
C PHE A 481 -23.87 -3.88 11.60
N LYS A 482 -24.57 -3.68 12.72
CA LYS A 482 -24.46 -4.52 13.91
C LYS A 482 -24.75 -6.00 13.58
N ASN A 483 -25.87 -6.28 12.91
CA ASN A 483 -26.22 -7.64 12.52
C ASN A 483 -25.15 -8.29 11.63
N THR A 484 -24.50 -7.50 10.76
CA THR A 484 -23.42 -7.97 9.89
C THR A 484 -22.19 -8.39 10.70
N ILE A 485 -21.76 -7.56 11.64
CA ILE A 485 -20.58 -7.83 12.46
C ILE A 485 -20.84 -8.99 13.43
N ASP A 486 -21.98 -9.01 14.11
CA ASP A 486 -22.39 -10.14 14.97
C ASP A 486 -22.39 -11.47 14.20
N THR A 487 -22.87 -11.44 12.94
CA THR A 487 -22.86 -12.62 12.07
C THR A 487 -21.44 -13.03 11.72
N TRP A 488 -20.60 -12.10 11.26
CA TRP A 488 -19.20 -12.36 10.92
C TRP A 488 -18.42 -12.95 12.10
N HIS A 489 -18.54 -12.34 13.29
CA HIS A 489 -17.93 -12.84 14.53
C HIS A 489 -18.27 -14.30 14.83
N ARG A 490 -19.52 -14.70 14.58
CA ARG A 490 -20.01 -16.06 14.83
C ARG A 490 -19.52 -17.03 13.77
N VAL A 491 -19.70 -16.70 12.48
CA VAL A 491 -19.43 -17.66 11.40
C VAL A 491 -17.94 -17.80 11.11
N ALA A 492 -17.17 -16.73 11.31
CA ALA A 492 -15.73 -16.68 11.08
C ALA A 492 -14.89 -16.96 12.35
N ALA A 493 -15.50 -17.51 13.41
CA ALA A 493 -14.77 -17.84 14.63
C ALA A 493 -13.64 -18.85 14.37
N ILE A 494 -12.45 -18.60 14.91
CA ILE A 494 -11.29 -19.49 14.77
C ILE A 494 -11.29 -20.50 15.92
N ASP A 495 -11.28 -21.79 15.58
CA ASP A 495 -11.10 -22.87 16.54
C ASP A 495 -9.61 -23.06 16.89
N TRP A 496 -9.22 -22.58 18.08
CA TRP A 496 -7.88 -22.75 18.64
C TRP A 496 -7.88 -22.68 20.17
N ASP A 497 -6.78 -23.12 20.80
CA ASP A 497 -6.64 -23.20 22.26
C ASP A 497 -6.14 -21.87 22.86
N GLY A 498 -6.95 -20.81 22.71
CA GLY A 498 -6.59 -19.46 23.16
C GLY A 498 -7.78 -18.49 23.22
N PRO A 499 -7.52 -17.17 23.37
CA PRO A 499 -8.58 -16.15 23.35
C PRO A 499 -9.46 -16.24 22.09
N GLY A 500 -10.74 -15.87 22.21
CA GLY A 500 -11.67 -15.90 21.09
C GLY A 500 -11.23 -14.94 19.98
N MET A 501 -10.98 -15.49 18.79
CA MET A 501 -10.56 -14.70 17.62
C MET A 501 -11.48 -14.95 16.43
N THR A 502 -11.66 -13.91 15.62
CA THR A 502 -12.42 -13.97 14.37
C THR A 502 -11.45 -13.90 13.19
N SER A 503 -11.59 -14.86 12.28
CA SER A 503 -10.87 -14.89 11.00
C SER A 503 -11.28 -13.67 10.16
N SER A 504 -10.29 -13.11 9.47
CA SER A 504 -10.47 -11.97 8.57
C SER A 504 -11.47 -12.28 7.46
N ASP A 505 -11.64 -13.56 7.13
CA ASP A 505 -12.44 -14.04 6.04
C ASP A 505 -13.22 -15.30 6.40
N TRP A 506 -14.41 -15.42 5.81
CA TRP A 506 -15.27 -16.59 5.91
C TRP A 506 -16.04 -16.87 4.62
N LEU A 507 -16.25 -18.15 4.34
CA LEU A 507 -17.13 -18.65 3.29
C LEU A 507 -18.15 -19.64 3.87
N PRO A 508 -19.35 -19.74 3.28
CA PRO A 508 -20.33 -20.77 3.63
C PRO A 508 -19.75 -22.19 3.56
N GLU A 509 -20.25 -23.07 4.43
CA GLU A 509 -19.80 -24.47 4.51
C GLU A 509 -19.87 -25.17 3.15
N GLY A 510 -18.81 -25.93 2.82
CA GLY A 510 -18.69 -26.65 1.55
C GLY A 510 -18.30 -25.75 0.36
N GLN A 511 -18.22 -24.43 0.54
CA GLN A 511 -17.63 -23.55 -0.46
C GLN A 511 -16.13 -23.44 -0.23
N ILE A 512 -15.36 -23.96 -1.19
CA ILE A 512 -14.08 -23.35 -1.54
C ILE A 512 -14.40 -22.08 -2.33
N ASP A 513 -13.48 -21.13 -2.43
CA ASP A 513 -13.66 -20.03 -3.37
C ASP A 513 -13.89 -20.62 -4.76
N ILE A 514 -15.13 -20.64 -5.24
CA ILE A 514 -15.49 -21.38 -6.47
C ILE A 514 -14.88 -20.76 -7.71
N TYR A 515 -14.45 -19.50 -7.63
CA TYR A 515 -13.78 -18.83 -8.73
C TYR A 515 -12.30 -19.20 -8.79
N PHE A 516 -11.70 -19.58 -7.66
CA PHE A 516 -10.24 -19.73 -7.55
C PHE A 516 -9.75 -21.05 -6.91
N GLY A 517 -10.65 -21.90 -6.43
CA GLY A 517 -10.38 -23.23 -5.89
C GLY A 517 -9.59 -23.26 -4.58
N LYS A 518 -9.56 -22.18 -3.80
CA LYS A 518 -8.73 -22.06 -2.58
C LYS A 518 -9.55 -22.19 -1.29
N SER A 519 -8.94 -22.82 -0.28
CA SER A 519 -9.41 -22.77 1.12
C SER A 519 -8.97 -21.46 1.78
N ILE A 520 -9.83 -20.87 2.59
CA ILE A 520 -9.49 -19.65 3.35
C ILE A 520 -8.57 -20.02 4.52
N PRO A 521 -7.41 -19.34 4.67
CA PRO A 521 -6.55 -19.54 5.82
C PRO A 521 -7.19 -18.95 7.09
N ASN A 522 -6.92 -19.55 8.26
CA ASN A 522 -7.21 -18.92 9.55
C ASN A 522 -6.22 -17.75 9.73
N GLN A 523 -6.62 -16.56 9.28
CA GLN A 523 -5.79 -15.36 9.30
C GLN A 523 -6.49 -14.24 10.08
N VAL A 524 -5.75 -13.55 10.93
CA VAL A 524 -6.19 -12.31 11.57
C VAL A 524 -5.33 -11.17 11.04
N ILE A 525 -5.93 -10.27 10.26
CA ILE A 525 -5.25 -9.11 9.68
C ILE A 525 -5.25 -7.95 10.67
N GLY A 526 -4.15 -7.22 10.75
CA GLY A 526 -3.91 -6.17 11.72
C GLY A 526 -4.93 -5.04 11.67
N LYS A 527 -5.21 -4.49 10.48
CA LYS A 527 -6.23 -3.44 10.30
C LYS A 527 -7.62 -3.92 10.69
N ALA A 528 -7.98 -5.15 10.32
CA ALA A 528 -9.24 -5.78 10.68
C ALA A 528 -9.38 -5.89 12.20
N LEU A 529 -8.32 -6.36 12.86
CA LEU A 529 -8.29 -6.51 14.31
C LEU A 529 -8.36 -5.16 15.03
N GLY A 530 -7.68 -4.12 14.52
CA GLY A 530 -7.80 -2.76 15.03
C GLY A 530 -9.21 -2.18 14.87
N TRP A 531 -9.87 -2.39 13.72
CA TRP A 531 -11.24 -1.94 13.51
C TRP A 531 -12.23 -2.68 14.42
N ASP A 532 -12.07 -4.00 14.54
CA ASP A 532 -12.92 -4.83 15.39
C ASP A 532 -12.76 -4.48 16.87
N LEU A 533 -11.53 -4.16 17.31
CA LEU A 533 -11.25 -3.69 18.67
C LEU A 533 -12.06 -2.43 19.01
N VAL A 534 -12.10 -1.44 18.10
CA VAL A 534 -12.88 -0.22 18.29
C VAL A 534 -14.39 -0.52 18.24
N TYR A 535 -14.84 -1.39 17.34
CA TYR A 535 -16.25 -1.80 17.27
C TYR A 535 -16.69 -2.45 18.60
N CYS A 536 -16.01 -3.51 19.02
CA CYS A 536 -16.34 -4.28 20.22
C CYS A 536 -16.31 -3.38 21.47
N PHE A 537 -15.34 -2.47 21.57
CA PHE A 537 -15.26 -1.52 22.69
C PHE A 537 -16.51 -0.63 22.76
N ARG A 538 -16.94 -0.06 21.64
CA ARG A 538 -18.14 0.80 21.58
C ARG A 538 -19.46 0.03 21.71
N ALA A 539 -19.47 -1.24 21.35
CA ALA A 539 -20.58 -2.15 21.57
C ALA A 539 -20.64 -2.68 23.02
N HIS A 540 -19.69 -2.29 23.88
CA HIS A 540 -19.54 -2.79 25.25
C HIS A 540 -19.28 -4.30 25.36
N GLU A 541 -18.69 -4.89 24.31
CA GLU A 541 -18.29 -6.30 24.25
C GLU A 541 -16.87 -6.48 24.83
N TYR A 542 -16.69 -6.12 26.10
CA TYR A 542 -15.37 -6.07 26.74
C TYR A 542 -14.67 -7.42 26.83
N ASP A 543 -15.40 -8.53 26.81
CA ASP A 543 -14.84 -9.88 26.77
C ASP A 543 -14.01 -10.06 25.49
N ARG A 544 -14.57 -9.66 24.33
CA ARG A 544 -13.87 -9.70 23.05
C ARG A 544 -12.70 -8.73 23.00
N VAL A 545 -12.87 -7.52 23.55
CA VAL A 545 -11.77 -6.55 23.66
C VAL A 545 -10.60 -7.14 24.45
N CYS A 546 -10.89 -7.76 25.59
CA CYS A 546 -9.88 -8.43 26.42
C CYS A 546 -9.23 -9.59 25.67
N ASP A 547 -10.01 -10.41 24.95
CA ASP A 547 -9.49 -11.53 24.16
C ASP A 547 -8.51 -11.04 23.07
N MET A 548 -8.83 -9.97 22.36
CA MET A 548 -7.96 -9.39 21.33
C MET A 548 -6.64 -8.83 21.91
N LEU A 549 -6.71 -8.18 23.07
CA LEU A 549 -5.50 -7.68 23.76
C LEU A 549 -4.65 -8.83 24.33
N ASP A 550 -5.29 -9.87 24.88
CA ASP A 550 -4.60 -11.06 25.38
C ASP A 550 -3.99 -11.88 24.24
N PHE A 551 -4.65 -11.92 23.08
CA PHE A 551 -4.13 -12.51 21.85
C PHE A 551 -2.83 -11.82 21.41
N LEU A 552 -2.81 -10.49 21.38
CA LEU A 552 -1.60 -9.72 21.06
C LEU A 552 -0.46 -10.01 22.04
N GLY A 553 -0.77 -10.05 23.34
CA GLY A 553 0.19 -10.37 24.40
C GLY A 553 0.81 -11.77 24.28
N LYS A 554 0.07 -12.73 23.75
CA LYS A 554 0.52 -14.12 23.57
C LYS A 554 1.28 -14.34 22.26
N ASN A 555 0.88 -13.65 21.19
CA ASN A 555 1.30 -14.01 19.83
C ASN A 555 2.14 -12.95 19.12
N SER A 556 2.40 -11.78 19.73
CA SER A 556 3.32 -10.80 19.15
C SER A 556 4.72 -10.89 19.79
N SER A 557 5.75 -11.01 18.95
CA SER A 557 7.12 -11.33 19.35
C SER A 557 8.15 -10.32 18.84
N THR A 558 7.77 -9.49 17.88
CA THR A 558 8.69 -8.59 17.15
C THR A 558 8.79 -7.18 17.73
N GLY A 559 7.96 -6.85 18.74
CA GLY A 559 7.91 -5.53 19.38
C GLY A 559 7.26 -4.45 18.51
N LEU A 560 6.70 -4.81 17.35
CA LEU A 560 5.90 -3.95 16.48
C LEU A 560 4.57 -4.63 16.16
N PHE A 561 3.52 -3.85 15.90
CA PHE A 561 2.28 -4.43 15.38
C PHE A 561 2.52 -5.10 14.02
N ALA A 562 1.92 -6.28 13.83
CA ALA A 562 2.03 -7.09 12.61
C ALA A 562 0.95 -6.75 11.57
N GLU A 563 1.27 -7.00 10.29
CA GLU A 563 0.29 -6.94 9.20
C GLU A 563 -0.78 -8.01 9.38
N SER A 564 -0.37 -9.22 9.74
CA SER A 564 -1.30 -10.31 10.00
C SER A 564 -0.68 -11.41 10.84
N PHE A 565 -1.55 -12.26 11.37
CA PHE A 565 -1.24 -13.47 12.09
C PHE A 565 -1.89 -14.64 11.38
N PHE A 566 -1.14 -15.67 11.05
CA PHE A 566 -1.65 -16.90 10.45
C PHE A 566 -1.61 -18.04 11.46
N TYR A 567 -2.73 -18.73 11.63
CA TYR A 567 -2.81 -19.90 12.48
C TYR A 567 -2.66 -21.18 11.66
N ASN A 568 -1.72 -22.04 12.06
CA ASN A 568 -1.56 -23.37 11.51
C ASN A 568 -2.25 -24.40 12.43
N PRO A 569 -3.37 -25.02 12.01
CA PRO A 569 -4.10 -25.97 12.86
C PRO A 569 -3.32 -27.27 13.18
N GLN A 570 -2.38 -27.66 12.32
CA GLN A 570 -1.58 -28.87 12.51
C GLN A 570 -0.50 -28.67 13.58
N SER A 571 0.23 -27.55 13.52
CA SER A 571 1.26 -27.24 14.53
C SER A 571 0.70 -26.52 15.76
N LYS A 572 -0.52 -25.97 15.66
CA LYS A 572 -1.16 -25.10 16.66
C LYS A 572 -0.34 -23.85 16.99
N ILE A 573 0.35 -23.30 16.00
CA ILE A 573 1.23 -22.14 16.14
C ILE A 573 0.68 -20.98 15.30
N TRP A 574 0.77 -19.77 15.87
CA TRP A 574 0.58 -18.51 15.16
C TRP A 574 1.90 -18.00 14.60
N SER A 575 1.89 -17.49 13.38
CA SER A 575 3.02 -16.80 12.76
C SER A 575 2.66 -15.38 12.38
N GLU A 576 3.48 -14.42 12.79
CA GLU A 576 3.40 -13.02 12.38
C GLU A 576 3.92 -12.80 10.97
N ALA A 577 3.26 -11.91 10.22
CA ALA A 577 3.69 -11.42 8.91
C ALA A 577 3.88 -9.89 8.92
N ASP A 578 4.91 -9.45 8.19
CA ASP A 578 5.36 -8.06 8.02
C ASP A 578 5.17 -7.12 9.24
N PRO A 579 5.81 -7.40 10.39
CA PRO A 579 5.79 -6.48 11.52
C PRO A 579 6.32 -5.08 11.17
N GLY A 580 5.53 -4.07 11.54
CA GLY A 580 5.79 -2.69 11.14
C GLY A 580 5.23 -2.30 9.78
N ASN A 581 4.36 -3.09 9.13
CA ASN A 581 3.69 -2.66 7.90
C ASN A 581 2.91 -1.34 8.08
N GLY A 582 3.18 -0.33 7.25
CA GLY A 582 2.69 1.04 7.40
C GLY A 582 1.17 1.16 7.54
N GLU A 583 0.40 0.61 6.60
CA GLU A 583 -1.05 0.64 6.56
C GLU A 583 -1.63 0.04 7.83
N GLN A 584 -1.13 -1.15 8.17
CA GLN A 584 -1.66 -2.00 9.23
C GLN A 584 -1.34 -1.39 10.60
N VAL A 585 -0.11 -0.93 10.81
CA VAL A 585 0.28 -0.33 12.09
C VAL A 585 -0.40 1.01 12.35
N ALA A 586 -0.67 1.80 11.30
CA ALA A 586 -1.41 3.04 11.46
C ALA A 586 -2.86 2.77 11.91
N TRP A 587 -3.52 1.73 11.38
CA TRP A 587 -4.85 1.33 11.84
C TRP A 587 -4.85 0.80 13.27
N TRP A 588 -3.87 -0.02 13.62
CA TRP A 588 -3.67 -0.48 15.00
C TRP A 588 -3.50 0.67 15.97
N TRP A 589 -2.64 1.62 15.63
CA TRP A 589 -2.38 2.77 16.46
C TRP A 589 -3.66 3.59 16.68
N CYS A 590 -4.43 3.84 15.62
CA CYS A 590 -5.70 4.57 15.72
C CYS A 590 -6.66 3.86 16.68
N ALA A 591 -6.75 2.53 16.58
CA ALA A 591 -7.58 1.74 17.49
C ALA A 591 -7.13 1.87 18.95
N MET A 592 -5.83 1.68 19.20
CA MET A 592 -5.25 1.71 20.54
C MET A 592 -5.37 3.08 21.19
N VAL A 593 -5.13 4.16 20.45
CA VAL A 593 -5.28 5.53 20.97
C VAL A 593 -6.73 5.85 21.30
N ASN A 594 -7.66 5.49 20.43
CA ASN A 594 -9.08 5.70 20.68
C ASN A 594 -9.52 5.02 21.98
N ILE A 595 -9.26 3.71 22.13
CA ILE A 595 -9.69 2.99 23.34
C ILE A 595 -8.97 3.46 24.59
N ARG A 596 -7.66 3.83 24.51
CA ARG A 596 -6.92 4.39 25.64
C ARG A 596 -7.54 5.70 26.11
N GLY A 597 -7.87 6.59 25.19
CA GLY A 597 -8.56 7.84 25.51
C GLY A 597 -9.94 7.60 26.14
N GLU A 598 -10.72 6.68 25.57
CA GLU A 598 -12.06 6.33 26.07
C GLU A 598 -12.03 5.68 27.48
N VAL A 599 -10.95 5.00 27.88
CA VAL A 599 -10.75 4.50 29.26
C VAL A 599 -10.02 5.49 30.19
N GLY A 600 -9.81 6.74 29.76
CA GLY A 600 -9.19 7.79 30.57
C GLY A 600 -7.67 7.66 30.74
N LEU A 601 -6.99 6.95 29.83
CA LEU A 601 -5.53 6.91 29.73
C LEU A 601 -5.02 7.96 28.74
N THR A 602 -3.73 8.26 28.79
CA THR A 602 -3.10 9.10 27.76
C THR A 602 -3.08 8.34 26.42
N PRO A 603 -3.36 9.03 25.29
CA PRO A 603 -3.23 8.47 23.94
C PRO A 603 -1.91 7.71 23.72
N LEU A 604 -0.79 8.36 24.06
CA LEU A 604 0.54 7.78 24.05
C LEU A 604 0.99 7.53 25.51
N PRO A 605 1.46 6.30 25.84
CA PRO A 605 1.93 5.95 27.17
C PRO A 605 3.32 6.49 27.53
#